data_AF-A0A2V9TBX0-F1
#
_entry.id   AF-A0A2V9TBX0-F1
#
_cell.length_a   1.000
_cell.length_b   1.000
_cell.length_c   1.000
_cell.angle_alpha   90.00
_cell.angle_beta   90.00
_cell.angle_gamma   90.00
#
_symmetry.space_group_name_H-M   'P 1'
#
loop_
_entity.id
_entity.type
_entity.pdbx_description
1 polymer ?
#
loop_
_entity_poly.entity_id
_entity_poly.type
_entity_poly.pdbx_seq_one_letter_code
_entity_poly.pdbx_strand_id
1 'polypeptide(L)'
;MAKARNVTKQSLEEEVRSALRWLKSHSTKSTLEGMARYAIPSDKAFGVAYKDMKMLGRLLGRDHELAATLWDTGVYEARMVASFVADPSQVTPAQMDRWCKDFDN
;
A
#
# COMPACT_ATOMS: atom_id res chain seq x y z
N MET A 1 -0.73 2.87 31.31
CA MET A 1 0.01 3.02 30.04
C MET A 1 -0.54 2.19 28.86
N ALA A 2 -1.48 1.25 29.05
CA ALA A 2 -2.02 0.43 27.95
C ALA A 2 -3.02 1.15 27.01
N LYS A 3 -3.69 2.22 27.46
CA LYS A 3 -4.78 2.88 26.72
C LYS A 3 -4.30 3.66 25.48
N ALA A 4 -3.16 4.36 25.57
CA ALA A 4 -2.63 5.16 24.47
C ALA A 4 -2.16 4.30 23.28
N ARG A 5 -1.49 3.17 23.55
CA ARG A 5 -1.01 2.23 22.53
C ARG A 5 -2.16 1.55 21.76
N ASN A 6 -3.31 1.35 22.41
CA ASN A 6 -4.49 0.79 21.77
C ASN A 6 -5.17 1.80 20.83
N VAL A 7 -5.19 3.08 21.22
CA VAL A 7 -5.79 4.16 20.41
C VAL A 7 -4.96 4.44 19.15
N THR A 8 -3.64 4.49 19.25
CA THR A 8 -2.76 4.68 18.07
C THR A 8 -2.81 3.50 17.10
N LYS A 9 -2.91 2.27 17.63
CA LYS A 9 -3.10 1.09 16.78
C LYS A 9 -4.45 1.10 16.06
N GLN A 10 -5.52 1.50 16.76
CA GLN A 10 -6.85 1.64 16.16
C GLN A 10 -6.88 2.72 15.07
N SER A 11 -6.20 3.85 15.27
CA SER A 11 -6.12 4.89 14.23
C SER A 11 -5.35 4.42 13.00
N LEU A 12 -4.25 3.68 13.19
CA LEU A 12 -3.48 3.09 12.08
C LEU A 12 -4.32 2.11 11.24
N GLU A 13 -5.06 1.22 11.90
CA GLU A 13 -5.98 0.29 11.23
C GLU A 13 -7.11 1.03 10.49
N GLU A 14 -7.58 2.17 11.00
CA GLU A 14 -8.55 3.04 10.34
C GLU A 14 -7.98 3.75 9.11
N GLU A 15 -6.74 4.20 9.17
CA GLU A 15 -6.03 4.81 8.04
C GLU A 15 -5.80 3.79 6.92
N VAL A 16 -5.32 2.58 7.24
CA VAL A 16 -5.16 1.49 6.27
C VAL A 16 -6.50 1.15 5.63
N ARG A 17 -7.56 0.97 6.43
CA ARG A 17 -8.90 0.70 5.90
C ARG A 17 -9.40 1.84 5.00
N SER A 18 -9.09 3.08 5.34
CA SER A 18 -9.48 4.25 4.54
C SER A 18 -8.72 4.30 3.22
N ALA A 19 -7.41 4.04 3.23
CA ALA A 19 -6.59 3.93 2.02
C ALA A 19 -7.08 2.81 1.10
N LEU A 20 -7.37 1.62 1.64
CA LEU A 20 -7.91 0.50 0.86
C LEU A 20 -9.29 0.82 0.25
N ARG A 21 -10.19 1.46 1.01
CA ARG A 21 -11.48 1.92 0.48
C ARG A 21 -11.30 2.92 -0.65
N TRP A 22 -10.40 3.88 -0.48
CA TRP A 22 -10.09 4.87 -1.50
C TRP A 22 -9.54 4.21 -2.76
N LEU A 23 -8.58 3.29 -2.65
CA LEU A 23 -8.04 2.55 -3.78
C LEU A 23 -9.15 1.79 -4.51
N LYS A 24 -10.00 1.07 -3.76
CA LYS A 24 -11.12 0.34 -4.35
C LYS A 24 -12.11 1.25 -5.06
N SER A 25 -12.38 2.46 -4.56
CA SER A 25 -13.28 3.41 -5.22
C SER A 25 -12.69 4.05 -6.48
N HIS A 26 -11.38 3.98 -6.67
CA HIS A 26 -10.66 4.49 -7.86
C HIS A 26 -10.26 3.36 -8.83
N SER A 27 -10.72 2.13 -8.57
CA SER A 27 -10.47 0.99 -9.43
C SER A 27 -11.30 1.04 -10.71
N THR A 28 -10.73 0.54 -11.80
CA THR A 28 -11.48 0.31 -13.04
C THR A 28 -11.18 -1.05 -13.63
N LYS A 29 -12.20 -1.68 -14.24
CA LYS A 29 -12.06 -2.95 -14.95
C LYS A 29 -11.03 -2.87 -16.07
N SER A 30 -11.01 -1.76 -16.81
CA SER A 30 -10.05 -1.53 -17.91
C SER A 30 -8.60 -1.49 -17.41
N THR A 31 -8.34 -0.81 -16.28
CA THR A 31 -7.01 -0.81 -15.67
C THR A 31 -6.61 -2.23 -15.24
N LEU A 32 -7.50 -2.95 -14.56
CA LEU A 32 -7.24 -4.32 -14.10
C LEU A 32 -6.91 -5.26 -15.27
N GLU A 33 -7.73 -5.26 -16.31
CA GLU A 33 -7.49 -6.07 -17.52
C GLU A 33 -6.20 -5.65 -18.26
N GLY A 34 -5.88 -4.37 -18.23
CA GLY A 34 -4.66 -3.82 -18.83
C GLY A 34 -3.36 -4.32 -18.17
N MET A 35 -3.40 -4.74 -16.91
CA MET A 35 -2.23 -5.23 -16.16
C MET A 35 -1.60 -6.47 -16.80
N ALA A 36 -2.42 -7.35 -17.40
CA ALA A 36 -1.94 -8.56 -18.08
C ALA A 36 -0.97 -8.25 -19.23
N ARG A 37 -1.09 -7.08 -19.88
CA ARG A 37 -0.19 -6.64 -20.95
C ARG A 37 1.25 -6.43 -20.47
N TYR A 38 1.41 -6.17 -19.17
CA TYR A 38 2.69 -5.96 -18.51
C TYR A 38 3.12 -7.18 -17.68
N ALA A 39 2.45 -8.33 -17.85
CA ALA A 39 2.66 -9.55 -17.08
C ALA A 39 2.51 -9.38 -15.56
N ILE A 40 1.71 -8.41 -15.11
CA ILE A 40 1.48 -8.16 -13.68
C ILE A 40 0.35 -9.06 -13.17
N PRO A 41 0.58 -9.99 -12.21
CA PRO A 41 -0.48 -10.77 -11.58
C PRO A 41 -1.51 -9.86 -10.93
N SER A 42 -2.77 -10.14 -11.23
CA SER A 42 -3.90 -9.33 -10.77
C SER A 42 -4.70 -9.98 -9.64
N ASP A 43 -4.23 -11.10 -9.07
CA ASP A 43 -4.99 -11.90 -8.08
C ASP A 43 -5.39 -11.10 -6.83
N LYS A 44 -4.55 -10.12 -6.45
CA LYS A 44 -4.79 -9.20 -5.33
C LYS A 44 -4.85 -7.74 -5.76
N ALA A 45 -4.99 -7.47 -7.06
CA ALA A 45 -5.05 -6.11 -7.59
C ALA A 45 -6.49 -5.60 -7.64
N PHE A 46 -6.68 -4.31 -7.38
CA PHE A 46 -7.97 -3.65 -7.59
C PHE A 46 -8.12 -3.12 -9.03
N GLY A 47 -7.02 -2.74 -9.68
CA GLY A 47 -7.02 -2.06 -10.97
C GLY A 47 -7.04 -0.55 -10.82
N VAL A 48 -6.16 0.04 -9.99
CA VAL A 48 -6.05 1.49 -9.83
C VAL A 48 -4.93 2.04 -10.70
N ALA A 49 -5.17 3.18 -11.36
CA ALA A 49 -4.15 3.79 -12.20
C ALA A 49 -2.99 4.35 -11.36
N TYR A 50 -1.76 4.30 -11.91
CA TYR A 50 -0.56 4.83 -11.24
C TYR A 50 -0.69 6.28 -10.78
N LYS A 51 -1.35 7.14 -11.57
CA LYS A 51 -1.59 8.55 -11.22
C LYS A 51 -2.35 8.68 -9.89
N ASP A 52 -3.32 7.79 -9.65
CA ASP A 52 -4.21 7.84 -8.50
C ASP A 52 -3.48 7.27 -7.27
N MET A 53 -2.70 6.19 -7.43
CA MET A 53 -1.80 5.69 -6.39
C MET A 53 -0.78 6.75 -5.94
N LYS A 54 -0.17 7.45 -6.90
CA LYS A 54 0.80 8.53 -6.61
C LYS A 54 0.14 9.71 -5.90
N MET A 55 -1.10 10.04 -6.25
CA MET A 55 -1.88 11.06 -5.56
C MET A 55 -2.19 10.64 -4.12
N LEU A 56 -2.65 9.40 -3.89
CA LEU A 56 -2.92 8.89 -2.55
C LEU A 56 -1.65 8.90 -1.69
N GLY A 57 -0.51 8.44 -2.22
CA GLY A 57 0.76 8.47 -1.49
C GLY A 57 1.17 9.89 -1.06
N ARG A 58 0.92 10.90 -1.91
CA ARG A 58 1.17 12.31 -1.54
C ARG A 58 0.22 12.81 -0.44
N LEU A 59 -1.04 12.39 -0.45
CA LEU A 59 -2.03 12.78 0.55
C LEU A 59 -1.73 12.15 1.92
N LEU A 60 -1.26 10.91 1.93
CA LEU A 60 -0.88 10.21 3.16
C LEU A 60 0.45 10.72 3.74
N GLY A 61 1.35 11.24 2.89
CA GLY A 61 2.63 11.77 3.33
C GLY A 61 3.64 10.66 3.68
N ARG A 62 4.59 10.97 4.56
CA ARG A 62 5.61 10.01 5.02
C ARG A 62 5.20 9.42 6.36
N ASP A 63 5.00 8.11 6.39
CA ASP A 63 4.73 7.35 7.60
C ASP A 63 5.19 5.90 7.42
N HIS A 64 6.27 5.53 8.10
CA HIS A 64 6.88 4.21 7.92
C HIS A 64 6.03 3.08 8.52
N GLU A 65 5.25 3.33 9.57
CA GLU A 65 4.38 2.33 10.21
C GLU A 65 3.14 2.06 9.33
N LEU A 66 2.56 3.12 8.77
CA LEU A 66 1.50 3.02 7.76
C LEU A 66 1.98 2.30 6.50
N ALA A 67 3.18 2.64 6.00
CA ALA A 67 3.75 1.96 4.84
C ALA A 67 3.93 0.45 5.07
N ALA A 68 4.50 0.05 6.23
CA ALA A 68 4.62 -1.36 6.58
C ALA A 68 3.26 -2.06 6.65
N THR A 69 2.27 -1.42 7.28
CA THR A 69 0.93 -2.02 7.43
C THR A 69 0.18 -2.10 6.09
N LEU A 70 0.34 -1.11 5.20
CA LEU A 70 -0.17 -1.16 3.83
C LEU A 70 0.47 -2.29 3.02
N TRP A 71 1.79 -2.49 3.16
CA TRP A 71 2.50 -3.58 2.49
C TRP A 71 1.95 -4.95 2.87
N ASP A 72 1.72 -5.15 4.17
CA ASP A 72 1.24 -6.40 4.75
C ASP A 72 -0.20 -6.78 4.32
N THR A 73 -0.97 -5.82 3.77
CA THR A 73 -2.29 -6.13 3.19
C THR A 73 -2.21 -7.07 1.99
N GLY A 74 -1.05 -7.13 1.32
CA GLY A 74 -0.84 -7.94 0.12
C GLY A 74 -1.57 -7.43 -1.14
N VAL A 75 -2.30 -6.31 -1.04
CA VAL A 75 -2.96 -5.69 -2.20
C VAL A 75 -1.90 -5.00 -3.05
N TYR A 76 -1.91 -5.25 -4.36
CA TYR A 76 -0.89 -4.75 -5.29
C TYR A 76 -0.74 -3.22 -5.18
N GLU A 77 -1.85 -2.49 -5.26
CA GLU A 77 -1.84 -1.04 -5.19
C GLU A 77 -1.50 -0.51 -3.80
N ALA A 78 -1.82 -1.24 -2.73
CA ALA A 78 -1.43 -0.84 -1.38
C ALA A 78 0.09 -0.95 -1.19
N ARG A 79 0.74 -1.98 -1.75
CA ARG A 79 2.21 -2.11 -1.77
C ARG A 79 2.88 -1.02 -2.59
N MET A 80 2.29 -0.66 -3.74
CA MET A 80 2.75 0.49 -4.52
C MET A 80 2.65 1.79 -3.72
N VAL A 81 1.53 2.04 -3.03
CA VAL A 81 1.37 3.23 -2.17
C VAL A 81 2.32 3.19 -0.98
N ALA A 82 2.55 2.03 -0.37
CA ALA A 82 3.54 1.85 0.71
C ALA A 82 4.93 2.34 0.28
N SER A 83 5.35 2.09 -0.97
CA SER A 83 6.63 2.57 -1.49
C SER A 83 6.73 4.11 -1.57
N PHE A 84 5.61 4.81 -1.71
CA PHE A 84 5.57 6.28 -1.69
C PHE A 84 5.54 6.85 -0.26
N VAL A 85 4.94 6.12 0.67
CA VAL A 85 4.68 6.56 2.05
C VAL A 85 5.84 6.20 2.98
N ALA A 86 6.61 5.15 2.66
CA ALA A 86 7.74 4.73 3.47
C ALA A 86 8.80 5.85 3.63
N ASP A 87 9.29 6.03 4.85
CA ASP A 87 10.43 6.89 5.12
C ASP A 87 11.74 6.21 4.69
N PRO A 88 12.46 6.73 3.68
CA PRO A 88 13.70 6.13 3.20
C PRO A 88 14.80 6.04 4.27
N SER A 89 14.77 6.91 5.29
CA SER A 89 15.76 6.90 6.37
C SER A 89 15.55 5.76 7.36
N GLN A 90 14.36 5.15 7.36
CA GLN A 90 13.97 4.05 8.26
C GLN A 90 13.94 2.68 7.56
N VAL A 91 14.03 2.65 6.24
CA VAL A 91 14.11 1.41 5.48
C VAL A 91 15.39 0.66 5.82
N THR A 92 15.24 -0.60 6.23
CA THR A 92 16.38 -1.49 6.52
C THR A 92 16.63 -2.49 5.38
N PRO A 93 17.86 -3.01 5.21
CA PRO A 93 18.12 -4.09 4.26
C PRO A 93 17.22 -5.31 4.48
N ALA A 94 17.00 -5.70 5.74
CA ALA A 94 16.11 -6.81 6.07
C ALA A 94 14.65 -6.57 5.66
N GLN A 95 14.17 -5.33 5.72
CA GLN A 95 12.84 -4.97 5.22
C GLN A 95 12.80 -5.02 3.69
N MET A 96 13.84 -4.49 3.03
CA MET A 96 13.97 -4.59 1.57
C MET A 96 13.99 -6.05 1.11
N ASP A 97 14.74 -6.92 1.80
CA ASP A 97 14.77 -8.36 1.50
C ASP A 97 13.39 -9.02 1.66
N ARG A 98 12.61 -8.63 2.68
CA ARG A 98 11.23 -9.11 2.85
C ARG A 98 10.35 -8.63 1.71
N TRP A 99 10.44 -7.35 1.36
CA TRP A 99 9.67 -6.78 0.27
C TRP A 99 10.02 -7.44 -1.06
N CYS A 100 11.31 -7.67 -1.34
CA CYS A 100 11.79 -8.41 -2.50
C CYS A 100 11.16 -9.81 -2.64
N LYS A 101 10.99 -10.54 -1.54
CA LYS A 101 10.37 -11.88 -1.54
C LYS A 101 8.88 -11.87 -1.80
N ASP A 102 8.23 -10.76 -1.51
CA ASP A 102 6.79 -10.58 -1.66
C ASP A 102 6.40 -10.08 -3.06
N PHE A 103 7.36 -9.69 -3.90
CA PHE A 103 7.10 -9.34 -5.30
C PHE A 103 6.78 -10.61 -6.11
N ASP A 104 5.56 -10.68 -6.62
CA ASP A 104 5.10 -11.79 -7.47
C ASP A 104 5.41 -11.55 -8.98
N ASN A 105 6.42 -10.74 -9.31
CA ASN A 105 6.77 -10.32 -10.68
C ASN A 105 8.27 -10.36 -10.96
#